data_AF-A0A2V6HYJ2-F1
#
_entry.id   AF-A0A2V6HYJ2-F1
#
_cell.length_a   1.000
_cell.length_b   1.000
_cell.length_c   1.000
_cell.angle_alpha   90.00
_cell.angle_beta   90.00
_cell.angle_gamma   90.00
#
_symmetry.space_group_name_H-M   'P 1'
#
loop_
_entity.id
_entity.type
_entity.pdbx_description
1 polymer ?
#
loop_
_entity_poly.entity_id
_entity_poly.type
_entity_poly.pdbx_seq_one_letter_code
_entity_poly.pdbx_strand_id
1 'polypeptide(L)'
;MLGLGTVVLSWSLMHTVFGLRYAHAFYGDSDQPGESRHAGGLVFPGERMPDYFDFAYFSFVIGMTCQVSDVQITSHPMRRLTLLQSVLAFGFNTIILALLINTVSGFLGTNLIQASHDH
;
A
#
# COMPACT_ATOMS: atom_id res chain seq x y z
N MET A 1 4.96 23.11 -0.43
CA MET A 1 4.92 22.04 -1.45
C MET A 1 5.89 20.89 -1.20
N LEU A 2 7.07 21.12 -0.61
CA LEU A 2 8.02 20.04 -0.25
C LEU A 2 7.40 18.92 0.60
N GLY A 3 6.53 19.25 1.57
CA GLY A 3 5.87 18.27 2.45
C GLY A 3 4.94 17.28 1.74
N LEU A 4 4.21 17.71 0.69
CA LEU A 4 3.32 16.82 -0.05
C LEU A 4 4.12 15.82 -0.89
N GLY A 5 5.25 16.28 -1.45
CA GLY A 5 6.19 15.44 -2.21
C GLY A 5 6.85 14.36 -1.34
N THR A 6 7.28 14.69 -0.12
CA THR A 6 7.85 13.69 0.82
C THR A 6 6.82 12.66 1.27
N VAL A 7 5.56 13.06 1.43
CA VAL A 7 4.46 12.13 1.74
C VAL A 7 4.27 11.13 0.60
N VAL A 8 4.14 11.59 -0.64
CA VAL A 8 3.99 10.71 -1.82
C VAL A 8 5.20 9.80 -2.03
N LEU A 9 6.41 10.32 -1.81
CA LEU A 9 7.64 9.55 -1.96
C LEU A 9 7.75 8.46 -0.88
N SER A 10 7.44 8.79 0.38
CA SER A 10 7.41 7.83 1.49
C SER A 10 6.39 6.70 1.25
N TRP A 11 5.21 7.05 0.73
CA TRP A 11 4.18 6.09 0.33
C TRP A 11 4.65 5.13 -0.77
N SER A 12 5.27 5.67 -1.81
CA SER A 12 5.77 4.87 -2.94
C SER A 12 6.91 3.94 -2.50
N LEU A 13 7.80 4.42 -1.62
CA LEU A 13 8.87 3.61 -1.05
C LEU A 13 8.31 2.46 -0.20
N MET A 14 7.27 2.72 0.59
CA MET A 14 6.59 1.69 1.39
C MET A 14 6.08 0.55 0.50
N HIS A 15 5.38 0.85 -0.60
CA HIS A 15 4.88 -0.19 -1.52
C HIS A 15 5.99 -0.96 -2.20
N THR A 16 7.08 -0.28 -2.55
CA THR A 16 8.26 -0.88 -3.17
C THR A 16 8.94 -1.87 -2.23
N VAL A 17 9.15 -1.48 -0.97
CA VAL A 17 9.75 -2.34 0.06
C VAL A 17 8.86 -3.55 0.37
N PHE A 18 7.54 -3.35 0.46
CA PHE A 18 6.61 -4.45 0.67
C PHE A 18 6.54 -5.40 -0.54
N GLY A 19 6.54 -4.88 -1.78
CA GLY A 19 6.60 -5.69 -2.99
C GLY A 19 7.83 -6.61 -3.03
N LEU A 20 9.00 -6.06 -2.69
CA LEU A 20 10.25 -6.82 -2.55
C LEU A 20 10.16 -7.86 -1.43
N ARG A 21 9.55 -7.53 -0.30
CA ARG A 21 9.32 -8.50 0.79
C ARG A 21 8.37 -9.61 0.40
N TYR A 22 7.33 -9.33 -0.38
CA TYR A 22 6.42 -10.35 -0.89
C TYR A 22 7.16 -11.30 -1.84
N ALA A 23 7.95 -10.77 -2.78
CA ALA A 23 8.77 -11.59 -3.66
C ALA A 23 9.75 -12.46 -2.86
N HIS A 24 10.46 -11.88 -1.89
CA HIS A 24 11.40 -12.63 -1.05
C HIS A 24 10.69 -13.68 -0.17
N ALA A 25 9.52 -13.39 0.39
CA ALA A 25 8.75 -14.36 1.17
C ALA A 25 8.17 -15.48 0.29
N PHE A 26 7.75 -15.14 -0.93
CA PHE A 26 7.21 -16.08 -1.89
C PHE A 26 8.28 -17.05 -2.42
N TYR A 27 9.48 -16.56 -2.73
CA TYR A 27 10.59 -17.34 -3.27
C TYR A 27 11.58 -17.89 -2.22
N GLY A 28 11.59 -17.34 -1.00
CA GLY A 28 12.59 -17.65 0.04
C GLY A 28 12.18 -18.72 1.06
N ASP A 29 10.89 -19.04 1.20
CA ASP A 29 10.40 -20.04 2.16
C ASP A 29 10.44 -21.46 1.56
N SER A 30 11.62 -21.87 1.09
CA SER A 30 11.87 -23.15 0.39
C SER A 30 12.34 -24.27 1.33
N ASP A 31 12.25 -24.11 2.65
CA ASP A 31 12.87 -25.00 3.63
C ASP A 31 12.00 -26.21 4.06
N GLN A 32 10.89 -26.47 3.36
CA GLN A 32 10.07 -27.67 3.61
C GLN A 32 10.54 -28.83 2.72
N PRO A 33 11.17 -29.89 3.28
CA PRO A 33 11.63 -31.03 2.51
C PRO A 33 10.44 -31.86 2.03
N GLY A 34 10.04 -31.70 0.76
CA GLY A 34 9.06 -32.57 0.11
C GLY A 34 8.08 -31.90 -0.86
N GLU A 35 7.93 -30.57 -0.85
CA GLU A 35 7.14 -29.88 -1.87
C GLU A 35 8.05 -29.34 -2.98
N SER A 36 7.82 -29.80 -4.21
CA SER A 36 8.44 -29.29 -5.44
C SER A 36 7.95 -27.89 -5.82
N ARG A 37 7.62 -27.03 -4.86
CA ARG A 37 7.23 -25.62 -5.09
C ARG A 37 8.23 -24.71 -4.40
N HIS A 38 9.14 -24.15 -5.20
CA HIS A 38 10.04 -23.04 -4.83
C HIS A 38 9.28 -21.70 -4.57
N ALA A 39 7.95 -21.73 -4.46
CA ALA A 39 7.06 -20.58 -4.62
C ALA A 39 5.70 -20.79 -3.90
N GLY A 40 5.40 -20.02 -2.85
CA GLY A 40 4.21 -20.23 -2.01
C GLY A 40 3.65 -19.00 -1.28
N GLY A 41 2.39 -19.09 -0.86
CA GLY A 41 1.71 -18.09 0.00
C GLY A 41 0.84 -17.06 -0.69
N LEU A 42 0.99 -16.88 -2.01
CA LEU A 42 0.10 -16.11 -2.88
C LEU A 42 -0.30 -16.97 -4.09
N VAL A 43 -1.54 -16.82 -4.55
CA VAL A 43 -2.04 -17.44 -5.78
C VAL A 43 -2.43 -16.31 -6.73
N PHE A 44 -1.64 -16.16 -7.78
CA PHE A 44 -1.90 -15.22 -8.86
C PHE A 44 -2.78 -15.89 -9.92
N PRO A 45 -3.70 -15.14 -10.56
CA PRO A 45 -4.51 -15.68 -11.64
C PRO A 45 -3.67 -15.90 -12.91
N GLY A 46 -4.03 -16.94 -13.66
CA GLY A 46 -3.28 -17.40 -14.81
C GLY A 46 -2.21 -18.42 -14.44
N GLU A 47 -1.99 -19.43 -15.30
CA GLU A 47 -1.03 -20.51 -15.07
C GLU A 47 0.43 -20.10 -15.30
N ARG A 48 0.75 -18.81 -15.14
CA ARG A 48 2.10 -18.25 -15.35
C ARG A 48 2.83 -18.05 -14.03
N MET A 49 4.16 -18.18 -14.05
CA MET A 49 4.98 -17.77 -12.90
C MET A 49 4.89 -16.24 -12.71
N PRO A 50 4.61 -15.76 -11.48
CA PRO A 50 4.43 -14.34 -11.22
C PRO A 50 5.74 -13.57 -11.34
N ASP A 51 5.68 -12.41 -11.98
CA ASP A 51 6.81 -11.49 -12.09
C ASP A 51 6.85 -10.48 -10.93
N TYR A 52 7.92 -9.69 -10.83
CA TYR A 52 8.04 -8.66 -9.79
C TYR A 52 6.93 -7.59 -9.86
N PHE A 53 6.33 -7.37 -11.04
CA PHE A 53 5.24 -6.42 -11.21
C PHE A 53 3.91 -6.97 -10.68
N ASP A 54 3.68 -8.28 -10.71
CA ASP A 54 2.52 -8.92 -10.08
C ASP A 54 2.53 -8.70 -8.55
N PHE A 55 3.71 -8.80 -7.91
CA PHE A 55 3.87 -8.47 -6.48
C PHE A 55 3.72 -6.97 -6.19
N ALA A 56 4.21 -6.12 -7.09
CA ALA A 56 4.02 -4.67 -6.98
C ALA A 56 2.54 -4.31 -7.11
N TYR A 57 1.83 -4.87 -8.09
CA TYR A 57 0.39 -4.73 -8.27
C TYR A 57 -0.36 -5.10 -6.99
N PHE A 58 -0.12 -6.30 -6.44
CA PHE A 58 -0.73 -6.74 -5.19
C PHE A 58 -0.47 -5.74 -4.03
N SER A 59 0.79 -5.31 -3.87
CA SER A 59 1.20 -4.35 -2.84
C SER A 59 0.48 -2.99 -2.99
N PHE A 60 0.41 -2.46 -4.21
CA PHE A 60 -0.25 -1.18 -4.50
C PHE A 60 -1.75 -1.26 -4.26
N VAL A 61 -2.41 -2.35 -4.64
CA VAL A 61 -3.86 -2.55 -4.45
C VAL A 61 -4.22 -2.54 -2.96
N ILE A 62 -3.46 -3.26 -2.13
CA ILE A 62 -3.59 -3.22 -0.66
C ILE A 62 -3.29 -1.81 -0.12
N GLY A 63 -2.23 -1.19 -0.63
CA GLY A 63 -1.77 0.15 -0.25
C GLY A 63 -2.74 1.29 -0.56
N MET A 64 -3.48 1.18 -1.65
CA MET A 64 -4.53 2.10 -2.07
C MET A 64 -5.86 1.81 -1.35
N THR A 65 -5.93 0.75 -0.52
CA THR A 65 -7.16 0.27 0.12
C THR A 65 -8.26 -0.17 -0.87
N CYS A 66 -7.90 -0.39 -2.13
CA CYS A 66 -8.80 -0.92 -3.14
C CYS A 66 -8.78 -2.45 -3.00
N GLN A 67 -9.70 -3.07 -2.28
CA GLN A 67 -9.66 -4.51 -1.99
C GLN A 67 -9.94 -5.43 -3.20
N VAL A 68 -9.77 -4.95 -4.43
CA VAL A 68 -10.00 -5.70 -5.68
C VAL A 68 -8.66 -6.22 -6.20
N SER A 69 -8.06 -7.12 -5.42
CA SER A 69 -6.94 -7.94 -5.87
C SER A 69 -7.50 -9.26 -6.37
N ASP A 70 -7.17 -9.64 -7.60
CA ASP A 70 -7.42 -10.98 -8.14
C ASP A 70 -6.46 -12.05 -7.55
N VAL A 71 -5.46 -11.61 -6.78
CA VAL A 71 -4.50 -12.45 -6.03
C VAL A 71 -5.10 -12.94 -4.70
N GLN A 72 -5.04 -14.25 -4.47
CA GLN A 72 -5.51 -14.90 -3.24
C GLN A 72 -4.34 -15.20 -2.28
N ILE A 73 -4.51 -14.90 -0.99
CA ILE A 73 -3.49 -15.16 0.04
C ILE A 73 -3.73 -16.53 0.67
N THR A 74 -2.78 -17.45 0.54
CA THR A 74 -2.95 -18.84 0.99
C THR A 74 -2.23 -19.14 2.31
N SER A 75 -1.06 -18.55 2.57
CA SER A 75 -0.27 -18.86 3.76
C SER A 75 -0.52 -17.93 4.95
N HIS A 76 -0.37 -18.46 6.16
CA HIS A 76 -0.48 -17.68 7.41
C HIS A 76 0.55 -16.55 7.53
N PRO A 77 1.84 -16.75 7.19
CA PRO A 77 2.84 -15.67 7.21
C PRO A 77 2.46 -14.53 6.27
N MET A 78 1.95 -14.85 5.08
CA MET A 78 1.55 -13.86 4.08
C MET A 78 0.34 -13.03 4.56
N ARG A 79 -0.63 -13.66 5.22
CA ARG A 79 -1.76 -12.94 5.84
C ARG A 79 -1.32 -11.93 6.90
N ARG A 80 -0.32 -12.27 7.73
CA ARG A 80 0.23 -11.33 8.73
C ARG A 80 0.94 -10.15 8.07
N LEU A 81 1.68 -10.40 6.99
CA LEU A 81 2.38 -9.37 6.24
C LEU A 81 1.39 -8.41 5.57
N THR A 82 0.35 -8.94 4.94
CA THR A 82 -0.72 -8.12 4.34
C THR A 82 -1.50 -7.34 5.39
N LEU A 83 -1.80 -7.93 6.56
CA LEU A 83 -2.44 -7.20 7.66
C LEU A 83 -1.61 -5.98 8.07
N LEU A 84 -0.29 -6.14 8.25
CA LEU A 84 0.60 -5.05 8.61
C LEU A 84 0.58 -3.94 7.55
N GLN A 85 0.65 -4.32 6.28
CA GLN A 85 0.57 -3.36 5.17
C GLN A 85 -0.76 -2.62 5.14
N SER A 86 -1.88 -3.31 5.32
CA SER A 86 -3.23 -2.72 5.34
C SER A 86 -3.38 -1.71 6.47
N VAL A 87 -2.88 -2.02 7.67
CA VAL A 87 -2.93 -1.10 8.82
C VAL A 87 -2.10 0.17 8.54
N LEU A 88 -0.90 0.01 7.99
CA LEU A 88 -0.04 1.15 7.62
C LEU A 88 -0.69 1.99 6.51
N ALA A 89 -1.26 1.34 5.48
CA ALA A 89 -1.97 2.00 4.40
C ALA A 89 -3.17 2.80 4.92
N PHE A 90 -3.98 2.23 5.81
CA PHE A 90 -5.10 2.93 6.42
C PHE A 90 -4.67 4.17 7.21
N GLY A 91 -3.66 4.03 8.07
CA GLY A 91 -3.12 5.17 8.83
C GLY A 91 -2.58 6.28 7.93
N PHE A 92 -1.86 5.89 6.88
CA PHE A 92 -1.31 6.84 5.91
C PHE A 92 -2.40 7.59 5.13
N ASN A 93 -3.40 6.89 4.61
CA ASN A 93 -4.55 7.51 3.93
C ASN A 93 -5.34 8.44 4.87
N THR A 94 -5.48 8.06 6.15
CA THR A 94 -6.15 8.89 7.16
C THR A 94 -5.39 10.18 7.44
N ILE A 95 -4.05 10.12 7.56
CA ILE A 95 -3.20 11.30 7.74
C ILE A 95 -3.29 12.24 6.53
N ILE A 96 -3.25 11.68 5.31
CA ILE A 96 -3.45 12.47 4.09
C ILE A 96 -4.80 13.18 4.11
N LEU A 97 -5.86 12.46 4.44
CA LEU A 97 -7.21 13.03 4.52
C LEU A 97 -7.29 14.16 5.56
N ALA A 98 -6.70 13.98 6.75
CA ALA A 98 -6.66 15.00 7.79
C ALA A 98 -5.88 16.25 7.34
N LEU A 99 -4.72 16.05 6.70
CA LEU A 99 -3.92 17.16 6.14
C LEU A 99 -4.67 17.90 5.04
N LEU A 100 -5.40 17.18 4.18
CA LEU A 100 -6.27 17.76 3.15
C LEU A 100 -7.36 18.62 3.77
N ILE A 101 -8.09 18.10 4.77
CA ILE A 101 -9.14 18.85 5.47
C ILE A 101 -8.57 20.10 6.13
N ASN A 102 -7.46 19.97 6.86
CA ASN A 102 -6.81 21.10 7.53
C ASN A 102 -6.36 22.16 6.53
N THR A 103 -5.83 21.74 5.38
CA THR A 103 -5.39 22.64 4.31
C THR A 103 -6.59 23.38 3.70
N VAL A 104 -7.63 22.65 3.28
CA VAL A 104 -8.84 23.23 2.68
C VAL A 104 -9.57 24.15 3.67
N SER A 105 -9.68 23.76 4.94
CA SER A 105 -10.27 24.58 6.00
C SER A 105 -9.48 25.87 6.21
N GLY A 106 -8.14 25.79 6.23
CA GLY A 106 -7.28 26.97 6.32
C GLY A 106 -7.47 27.94 5.14
N PHE A 107 -7.58 27.42 3.91
CA PHE A 107 -7.86 28.21 2.72
C PHE A 107 -9.27 28.82 2.73
N LEU A 108 -10.30 28.08 3.13
CA LEU A 108 -11.67 28.63 3.22
C LEU A 108 -11.79 29.68 4.33
N GLY A 109 -11.20 29.41 5.50
CA GLY A 109 -11.23 30.32 6.64
C GLY A 109 -10.54 31.66 6.35
N THR A 110 -9.41 31.64 5.64
CA THR A 110 -8.75 32.89 5.20
C THR A 110 -9.59 33.67 4.19
N ASN A 111 -10.27 33.00 3.25
CA ASN A 111 -11.14 33.67 2.27
C ASN A 111 -12.38 34.33 2.92
N LEU A 112 -12.97 33.72 3.96
CA LEU A 112 -14.13 34.28 4.66
C LEU A 112 -13.77 35.48 5.54
N ILE A 113 -12.58 35.49 6.16
CA ILE A 113 -12.09 36.64 6.94
C ILE A 113 -11.81 37.82 6.00
N GLN A 114 -11.24 37.57 4.83
CA GLN A 114 -11.01 38.60 3.80
C GLN A 114 -12.34 39.22 3.33
N ALA A 115 -13.34 38.38 2.99
CA ALA A 115 -14.65 38.83 2.55
C ALA A 115 -15.45 39.58 3.63
N SER A 116 -15.26 39.27 4.92
CA SER A 116 -15.87 39.98 6.05
C SER A 116 -15.26 41.35 6.31
N HIS A 117 -14.01 41.60 5.88
CA HIS A 117 -13.30 42.86 6.11
C HIS A 117 -13.46 43.85 4.93
N ASP A 118 -13.90 43.35 3.77
CA ASP A 118 -14.15 44.16 2.56
C ASP A 118 -15.61 44.68 2.44
N HIS A 119 -16.45 44.44 3.45
CA HIS A 119 -17.83 44.95 3.58
C HIS A 119 -17.96 45.86 4.81
#